data_AF-A0A8H3LT90-F1
#
_entry.id   AF-A0A8H3LT90-F1
#
_cell.length_a   1.000
_cell.length_b   1.000
_cell.length_c   1.000
_cell.angle_alpha   90.00
_cell.angle_beta   90.00
_cell.angle_gamma   90.00
#
_symmetry.space_group_name_H-M   'P 1'
#
loop_
_entity.id
_entity.type
_entity.pdbx_description
1 polymer ?
#
loop_
_entity_poly.entity_id
_entity_poly.type
_entity_poly.pdbx_seq_one_letter_code
_entity_poly.pdbx_strand_id
1 'polypeptide(L)'
;MKILNPREWPKESQELLWFGDNELGNVLKYYECPNFHNNIQLPAIFDINKCREEWARFKMIITNNFASNDIEVILPLLIQDYIDVFPNIIKLIQIVYCIPFSSVECERGFSRQNKIKTKDRNSLATNTLDMLMRVSLEGPESKEFNYNRAYTIWSSQKRRTGFK
;
A
#
# COMPACT_ATOMS: atom_id res chain seq x y z
N MET A 1 4.51 -11.53 -4.93
CA MET A 1 3.80 -12.69 -4.37
C MET A 1 3.22 -13.49 -5.53
N LYS A 2 3.68 -14.73 -5.77
CA LYS A 2 3.40 -15.47 -7.03
C LYS A 2 1.91 -15.65 -7.32
N ILE A 3 1.10 -15.78 -6.27
CA ILE A 3 -0.35 -16.05 -6.40
C ILE A 3 -1.10 -14.89 -7.06
N LEU A 4 -0.57 -13.66 -6.97
CA LEU A 4 -1.20 -12.47 -7.55
C LEU A 4 -0.54 -12.03 -8.86
N ASN A 5 0.40 -12.81 -9.40
CA ASN A 5 1.04 -12.52 -10.68
C ASN A 5 0.51 -13.46 -11.77
N PRO A 6 -0.44 -13.03 -12.63
CA PRO A 6 -1.04 -13.91 -13.63
C PRO A 6 -0.07 -14.48 -14.64
N ARG A 7 1.08 -13.83 -14.87
CA ARG A 7 2.13 -14.34 -15.76
C ARG A 7 2.82 -15.60 -15.23
N GLU A 8 2.81 -15.78 -13.91
CA GLU A 8 3.40 -16.94 -13.24
C GLU A 8 2.39 -18.08 -13.04
N TRP A 9 1.14 -17.91 -13.47
CA TRP A 9 0.11 -18.91 -13.28
C TRP A 9 0.26 -20.09 -14.25
N PRO A 10 -0.11 -21.31 -13.82
CA PRO A 10 -0.13 -22.47 -14.70
C PRO A 10 -1.06 -22.25 -15.89
N LYS A 11 -0.60 -22.67 -17.07
CA LYS A 11 -1.41 -22.61 -18.31
C LYS A 11 -2.37 -23.80 -18.43
N GLU A 12 -2.04 -24.92 -17.78
CA GLU A 12 -2.90 -26.09 -17.75
C GLU A 12 -4.05 -25.90 -16.78
N SER A 13 -5.28 -26.14 -17.24
CA SER A 13 -6.50 -25.87 -16.48
C SER A 13 -6.60 -26.69 -15.18
N GLN A 14 -6.05 -27.92 -15.18
CA GLN A 14 -6.08 -28.79 -14.01
C GLN A 14 -5.13 -28.30 -12.91
N GLU A 15 -3.96 -27.77 -13.27
CA GLU A 15 -3.01 -27.19 -12.32
C GLU A 15 -3.50 -25.84 -11.79
N LEU A 16 -4.10 -25.01 -12.66
CA LEU A 16 -4.68 -23.72 -12.28
C LEU A 16 -5.79 -23.85 -11.23
N LEU A 17 -6.57 -24.93 -11.29
CA LEU A 17 -7.68 -25.17 -10.36
C LEU A 17 -7.21 -25.17 -8.89
N TRP A 18 -6.04 -25.76 -8.61
CA TRP A 18 -5.48 -25.90 -7.26
C TRP A 18 -4.42 -24.85 -6.94
N PHE A 19 -3.95 -24.11 -7.95
CA PHE A 19 -2.89 -23.12 -7.78
C PHE A 19 -3.30 -21.99 -6.83
N GLY A 20 -2.43 -21.68 -5.86
CA GLY A 20 -2.59 -20.57 -4.94
C GLY A 20 -3.57 -20.80 -3.79
N ASP A 21 -4.22 -21.96 -3.71
CA ASP A 21 -5.26 -22.24 -2.69
C ASP A 21 -4.65 -22.36 -1.28
N ASN A 22 -3.47 -22.97 -1.16
CA ASN A 22 -2.76 -23.11 0.11
C ASN A 22 -2.26 -21.75 0.60
N GLU A 23 -1.67 -20.96 -0.29
CA GLU A 23 -1.22 -19.61 -0.02
C GLU A 23 -2.38 -18.68 0.35
N LEU A 24 -3.50 -18.74 -0.38
CA LEU A 24 -4.72 -18.02 -0.02
C LEU A 24 -5.16 -18.42 1.38
N GLY A 25 -5.17 -19.72 1.69
CA GLY A 25 -5.48 -20.25 3.02
C GLY A 25 -4.58 -19.65 4.11
N ASN A 26 -3.28 -19.55 3.88
CA ASN A 26 -2.34 -18.95 4.83
C ASN A 26 -2.61 -17.46 5.08
N VAL A 27 -2.91 -16.70 4.02
CA VAL A 27 -3.21 -15.27 4.15
C VAL A 27 -4.55 -15.06 4.85
N LEU A 28 -5.59 -15.82 4.48
CA LEU A 28 -6.89 -15.73 5.13
C LEU A 28 -6.79 -16.10 6.61
N LYS A 29 -5.99 -17.12 6.97
CA LYS A 29 -5.73 -17.50 8.35
C LYS A 29 -5.07 -16.39 9.17
N TYR A 30 -4.19 -15.60 8.56
CA TYR A 30 -3.60 -14.45 9.23
C TYR A 30 -4.65 -13.37 9.57
N TYR A 31 -5.66 -13.20 8.70
CA TYR A 31 -6.73 -12.22 8.87
C TYR A 31 -8.02 -12.78 9.52
N GLU A 32 -8.04 -14.07 9.88
CA GLU A 32 -9.14 -14.77 10.57
C GLU A 32 -9.26 -14.37 12.05
N CYS A 33 -8.12 -14.06 12.69
CA CYS A 33 -8.12 -13.77 14.12
C CYS A 33 -8.87 -12.46 14.41
N PRO A 34 -9.81 -12.44 15.38
CA PRO A 34 -10.35 -11.20 15.89
C PRO A 34 -9.18 -10.36 16.40
N ASN A 35 -8.87 -9.30 15.66
CA ASN A 35 -7.83 -8.38 16.07
C ASN A 35 -8.35 -7.61 17.29
N PHE A 36 -7.67 -7.75 18.43
CA PHE A 36 -7.91 -6.90 19.57
C PHE A 36 -7.11 -5.62 19.38
N HIS A 37 -7.81 -4.52 19.12
CA HIS A 37 -7.21 -3.20 19.13
C HIS A 37 -7.79 -2.40 20.29
N ASN A 38 -6.95 -1.95 21.23
CA ASN A 38 -7.37 -1.22 22.42
C ASN A 38 -8.50 -1.92 23.21
N ASN A 39 -8.41 -3.23 23.40
CA ASN A 39 -9.43 -4.08 24.04
C ASN A 39 -10.78 -4.17 23.32
N ILE A 40 -10.88 -3.70 22.08
CA ILE A 40 -12.07 -3.85 21.22
C ILE A 40 -11.84 -5.03 20.28
N GLN A 41 -12.76 -5.99 20.29
CA GLN A 41 -12.77 -7.09 19.34
C GLN A 41 -13.22 -6.58 17.98
N LEU A 42 -12.34 -6.63 17.00
CA LEU A 42 -12.69 -6.34 15.61
C LEU A 42 -13.26 -7.60 14.94
N PRO A 43 -14.28 -7.46 14.08
CA PRO A 43 -14.80 -8.57 13.30
C PRO A 43 -13.72 -9.10 12.34
N ALA A 44 -13.84 -10.37 11.95
CA ALA A 44 -12.99 -10.95 10.92
C ALA A 44 -13.05 -10.10 9.65
N ILE A 45 -11.88 -9.84 9.04
CA ILE A 45 -11.76 -8.93 7.90
C ILE A 45 -12.35 -9.56 6.63
N PHE A 46 -12.33 -10.90 6.55
CA PHE A 46 -12.72 -11.69 5.39
C PHE A 46 -13.67 -12.83 5.77
N ASP A 47 -14.62 -13.12 4.89
CA ASP A 47 -15.40 -14.36 4.91
C ASP A 47 -14.65 -15.41 4.06
N ILE A 48 -14.06 -16.41 4.72
CA ILE A 48 -13.19 -17.40 4.09
C ILE A 48 -13.91 -18.23 3.05
N ASN A 49 -15.17 -18.59 3.31
CA ASN A 49 -15.94 -19.43 2.41
C ASN A 49 -16.21 -18.66 1.12
N LYS A 50 -16.62 -17.40 1.24
CA LYS A 50 -16.78 -16.51 0.09
C LYS A 50 -15.46 -16.24 -0.63
N CYS A 51 -14.36 -16.04 0.09
CA CYS A 51 -13.04 -15.87 -0.52
C CYS A 51 -12.67 -17.07 -1.41
N ARG A 52 -12.88 -18.29 -0.92
CA ARG A 52 -12.57 -19.52 -1.68
C ARG A 52 -13.43 -19.66 -2.93
N GLU A 53 -14.73 -19.36 -2.82
CA GLU A 53 -15.65 -19.39 -3.95
C GLU A 53 -15.30 -18.33 -5.01
N GLU A 54 -15.02 -17.09 -4.58
CA GLU A 54 -14.59 -16.00 -5.45
C GLU A 54 -13.25 -16.32 -6.13
N TRP A 55 -12.30 -16.92 -5.41
CA TRP A 55 -10.95 -17.23 -5.91
C TRP A 55 -10.96 -18.13 -7.14
N ALA A 56 -11.77 -19.20 -7.12
CA ALA A 56 -11.85 -20.11 -8.26
C ALA A 56 -12.32 -19.40 -9.53
N ARG A 57 -13.36 -18.56 -9.42
CA ARG A 57 -13.91 -17.80 -10.55
C ARG A 57 -12.97 -16.68 -11.00
N PHE A 58 -12.34 -16.00 -10.04
CA PHE A 58 -11.33 -14.99 -10.29
C PHE A 58 -10.18 -15.55 -11.14
N LYS A 59 -9.65 -16.72 -10.76
CA LYS A 59 -8.58 -17.40 -11.52
C LYS A 59 -8.97 -17.62 -12.99
N MET A 60 -10.20 -18.07 -13.24
CA MET A 60 -10.67 -18.28 -14.62
C MET A 60 -10.76 -16.99 -15.42
N ILE A 61 -11.31 -15.91 -14.85
CA ILE A 61 -11.45 -14.62 -15.56
C ILE A 61 -10.09 -14.03 -15.88
N ILE A 62 -9.17 -14.05 -14.92
CA ILE A 62 -7.83 -13.51 -15.10
C ILE A 62 -7.05 -14.28 -16.16
N THR A 63 -7.08 -15.61 -16.14
CA THR A 63 -6.39 -16.41 -17.15
C THR A 63 -6.98 -16.20 -18.54
N ASN A 64 -8.30 -16.10 -18.67
CA ASN A 64 -8.95 -15.98 -19.97
C ASN A 64 -8.79 -14.59 -20.62
N ASN A 65 -8.72 -13.53 -19.82
CA ASN A 65 -8.76 -12.16 -20.33
C ASN A 65 -7.44 -11.40 -20.15
N PHE A 66 -6.60 -11.80 -19.20
CA PHE A 66 -5.48 -10.98 -18.72
C PHE A 66 -4.17 -11.73 -18.49
N ALA A 67 -4.05 -13.00 -18.91
CA ALA A 67 -2.87 -13.84 -18.63
C ALA A 67 -1.53 -13.24 -19.09
N SER A 68 -1.53 -12.37 -20.10
CA SER A 68 -0.30 -11.73 -20.62
C SER A 68 -0.03 -10.34 -20.01
N ASN A 69 -0.99 -9.77 -19.29
CA ASN A 69 -0.88 -8.42 -18.73
C ASN A 69 -0.06 -8.40 -17.45
N ASP A 70 0.65 -7.30 -17.23
CA ASP A 70 1.32 -7.03 -15.96
C ASP A 70 0.31 -6.66 -14.90
N ILE A 71 0.57 -7.11 -13.65
CA ILE A 71 -0.34 -6.89 -12.54
C ILE A 71 -0.63 -5.39 -12.29
N GLU A 72 0.34 -4.53 -12.58
CA GLU A 72 0.20 -3.07 -12.49
C GLU A 72 -0.85 -2.50 -13.46
N VAL A 73 -1.05 -3.14 -14.61
CA VAL A 73 -2.04 -2.73 -15.63
C VAL A 73 -3.42 -3.24 -15.29
N ILE A 74 -3.53 -4.47 -14.80
CA ILE A 74 -4.81 -5.08 -14.45
C ILE A 74 -5.35 -4.62 -13.10
N LEU A 75 -4.49 -4.29 -12.13
CA LEU A 75 -4.93 -3.95 -10.77
C LEU A 75 -5.97 -2.80 -10.75
N PRO A 76 -5.78 -1.67 -11.47
CA PRO A 76 -6.80 -0.63 -11.55
C PRO A 76 -8.12 -1.12 -12.16
N LEU A 77 -8.06 -1.94 -13.22
CA LEU A 77 -9.25 -2.51 -13.88
C LEU A 77 -10.01 -3.44 -12.95
N LEU A 78 -9.30 -4.27 -12.19
CA LEU A 78 -9.92 -5.17 -11.22
C LEU A 78 -10.64 -4.37 -10.11
N ILE A 79 -10.00 -3.32 -9.60
CA ILE A 79 -10.60 -2.47 -8.57
C ILE A 79 -11.81 -1.70 -9.11
N GLN A 80 -11.78 -1.27 -10.36
CA GLN A 80 -12.86 -0.46 -10.94
C GLN A 80 -14.05 -1.30 -11.40
N ASP A 81 -13.81 -2.40 -12.11
CA ASP A 81 -14.84 -3.11 -12.85
C ASP A 81 -15.31 -4.41 -12.17
N TYR A 82 -14.50 -4.96 -11.25
CA TYR A 82 -14.76 -6.27 -10.64
C TYR A 82 -14.99 -6.24 -9.12
N ILE A 83 -14.94 -5.06 -8.48
CA ILE A 83 -15.05 -4.93 -7.02
C ILE A 83 -16.36 -5.49 -6.46
N ASP A 84 -17.46 -5.36 -7.20
CA ASP A 84 -18.77 -5.90 -6.80
C ASP A 84 -18.88 -7.41 -7.09
N VAL A 85 -18.06 -7.93 -8.00
CA VAL A 85 -18.05 -9.35 -8.42
C VAL A 85 -17.17 -10.19 -7.49
N PHE A 86 -16.01 -9.66 -7.11
CA PHE A 86 -15.03 -10.32 -6.24
C PHE A 86 -14.61 -9.42 -5.06
N PRO A 87 -15.55 -8.99 -4.22
CA PRO A 87 -15.28 -8.00 -3.18
C PRO A 87 -14.24 -8.47 -2.17
N ASN A 88 -14.18 -9.76 -1.84
CA ASN A 88 -13.22 -10.26 -0.88
C ASN A 88 -11.83 -10.41 -1.50
N ILE A 89 -11.75 -10.93 -2.74
CA ILE A 89 -10.46 -11.09 -3.42
C ILE A 89 -9.84 -9.74 -3.77
N ILE A 90 -10.61 -8.77 -4.24
CA ILE A 90 -10.08 -7.44 -4.57
C ILE A 90 -9.62 -6.72 -3.31
N LYS A 91 -10.38 -6.80 -2.22
CA LYS A 91 -9.95 -6.28 -0.92
C LYS A 91 -8.64 -6.93 -0.46
N LEU A 92 -8.50 -8.25 -0.63
CA LEU A 92 -7.28 -8.97 -0.30
C LEU A 92 -6.09 -8.47 -1.13
N ILE A 93 -6.29 -8.33 -2.44
CA ILE A 93 -5.28 -7.79 -3.36
C ILE A 93 -4.86 -6.38 -2.92
N GLN A 94 -5.80 -5.49 -2.63
CA GLN A 94 -5.51 -4.14 -2.14
C GLN A 94 -4.64 -4.17 -0.88
N ILE A 95 -4.97 -5.01 0.10
CA ILE A 95 -4.16 -5.14 1.33
C ILE A 95 -2.74 -5.61 0.99
N VAL A 96 -2.60 -6.66 0.17
CA VAL A 96 -1.29 -7.21 -0.18
C VAL A 96 -0.43 -6.18 -0.93
N TYR A 97 -1.02 -5.42 -1.86
CA TYR A 97 -0.31 -4.39 -2.62
C TYR A 97 0.03 -3.13 -1.82
N CYS A 98 -0.60 -2.93 -0.66
CA CYS A 98 -0.21 -1.89 0.29
C CYS A 98 1.01 -2.27 1.15
N ILE A 99 1.43 -3.54 1.14
CA ILE A 99 2.58 -4.00 1.92
C ILE A 99 3.86 -3.75 1.10
N PRO A 100 4.82 -2.94 1.59
CA PRO A 100 6.07 -2.71 0.88
C PRO A 100 6.85 -4.02 0.74
N PHE A 101 7.26 -4.34 -0.48
CA PHE A 101 7.97 -5.60 -0.79
C PHE A 101 9.44 -5.58 -0.34
N SER A 102 10.00 -4.42 -0.01
CA SER A 102 11.39 -4.28 0.40
C SER A 102 11.58 -3.16 1.43
N SER A 103 12.71 -3.19 2.12
CA SER A 103 13.17 -2.11 3.02
C SER A 103 13.76 -0.90 2.28
N VAL A 104 13.81 -0.92 0.94
CA VAL A 104 14.49 0.12 0.14
C VAL A 104 13.90 1.50 0.43
N GLU A 105 12.58 1.62 0.54
CA GLU A 105 11.94 2.90 0.87
C GLU A 105 12.27 3.36 2.29
N CYS A 106 12.39 2.43 3.25
CA CYS A 106 12.88 2.74 4.59
C CYS A 106 14.34 3.25 4.56
N GLU A 107 15.21 2.61 3.78
CA GLU A 107 16.61 3.01 3.59
C GLU A 107 16.74 4.38 2.94
N ARG A 108 15.91 4.67 1.92
CA ARG A 108 15.79 6.02 1.36
C ARG A 108 15.36 7.02 2.43
N GLY A 109 14.37 6.67 3.26
CA GLY A 109 13.93 7.45 4.40
C GLY A 109 15.08 7.79 5.37
N PHE A 110 15.86 6.79 5.78
CA PHE A 110 17.04 7.00 6.63
C PHE A 110 18.12 7.85 5.96
N SER A 111 18.37 7.66 4.67
CA SER A 111 19.30 8.49 3.90
C SER A 111 18.87 9.96 3.88
N ARG A 112 17.56 10.23 3.67
CA ARG A 112 17.01 11.59 3.75
C ARG A 112 17.08 12.16 5.16
N GLN A 113 16.78 11.35 6.18
CA GLN A 113 16.92 11.74 7.58
C GLN A 113 18.35 12.16 7.89
N ASN A 114 19.36 11.42 7.44
CA ASN A 114 20.77 11.74 7.66
C ASN A 114 21.21 13.02 6.93
N LYS A 115 20.60 13.36 5.80
CA LYS A 115 20.82 14.66 5.13
C LYS A 115 20.18 15.83 5.89
N ILE A 116 19.05 15.59 6.54
CA ILE A 116 18.34 16.61 7.34
C ILE A 116 19.00 16.81 8.71
N LYS A 117 19.37 15.71 9.38
CA LYS A 117 20.06 15.69 10.67
C LYS A 117 21.57 15.65 10.45
N THR A 118 22.16 16.83 10.32
CA THR A 118 23.62 16.98 10.31
C THR A 118 24.19 17.04 11.74
N LYS A 119 25.52 17.01 11.88
CA LYS A 119 26.19 17.14 13.18
C LYS A 119 25.74 18.40 13.94
N ASP A 120 25.57 19.50 13.23
CA ASP A 120 25.16 20.80 13.79
C ASP A 120 23.64 20.95 13.92
N ARG A 121 22.86 20.04 13.30
CA ARG A 121 21.39 20.06 13.25
C ARG A 121 20.79 18.75 13.77
N ASN A 122 21.28 18.28 14.91
CA ASN A 122 20.87 16.99 15.48
C ASN A 122 19.67 17.08 16.48
N SER A 123 19.37 18.28 16.99
CA SER A 123 18.35 18.55 18.02
C SER A 123 16.97 18.95 17.45
N LEU A 124 16.58 18.35 16.33
CA LEU A 124 15.23 18.59 15.77
C LEU A 124 14.18 17.82 16.55
N ALA A 125 13.10 18.51 16.93
CA ALA A 125 11.91 17.86 17.47
C ALA A 125 11.31 16.89 16.44
N THR A 126 10.76 15.77 16.91
CA THR A 126 10.26 14.68 16.07
C THR A 126 9.24 15.15 15.03
N ASN A 127 8.31 16.03 15.43
CA ASN A 127 7.31 16.61 14.52
C ASN A 127 7.94 17.43 13.38
N THR A 128 8.99 18.19 13.69
CA THR A 128 9.69 19.05 12.74
C THR A 128 10.50 18.19 11.78
N LEU A 129 11.14 17.13 12.30
CA LEU A 129 11.84 16.16 11.48
C LEU A 129 10.89 15.43 10.52
N ASP A 130 9.73 14.97 10.99
CA ASP A 130 8.71 14.32 10.14
C ASP A 130 8.26 15.23 9.00
N MET A 131 7.91 16.49 9.31
CA MET A 131 7.52 17.47 8.29
C MET A 131 8.62 17.69 7.24
N LEU A 132 9.87 17.84 7.67
CA LEU A 132 11.01 18.02 6.76
C LEU A 132 11.27 16.78 5.92
N MET A 133 11.16 15.59 6.50
CA MET A 133 11.31 14.33 5.78
C MET A 133 10.21 14.19 4.73
N ARG A 134 8.95 14.48 5.08
CA ARG A 134 7.82 14.45 4.15
C ARG A 134 7.99 15.41 2.98
N VAL A 135 8.42 16.65 3.24
CA VAL A 135 8.73 17.62 2.18
C VAL A 135 9.90 17.17 1.31
N SER A 136 10.91 16.52 1.90
CA SER A 136 12.10 16.05 1.18
C SER A 136 11.86 14.79 0.34
N LEU A 137 10.92 13.94 0.76
CA LEU A 137 10.56 12.69 0.08
C LEU A 137 9.47 12.91 -0.98
N GLU A 138 8.39 13.59 -0.61
CA GLU A 138 7.15 13.70 -1.41
C GLU A 138 6.90 15.11 -1.97
N GLY A 139 7.74 16.08 -1.61
CA GLY A 139 7.59 17.45 -2.09
C GLY A 139 7.93 17.57 -3.57
N PRO A 140 7.35 18.56 -4.27
CA PRO A 140 7.73 18.85 -5.64
C PRO A 140 9.19 19.30 -5.70
N GLU A 141 9.80 19.19 -6.88
CA GLU A 141 11.13 19.76 -7.09
C GLU A 141 11.12 21.26 -6.73
N SER A 142 12.26 21.76 -6.25
CA SER A 142 12.41 23.16 -5.88
C SER A 142 11.94 24.12 -6.98
N LYS A 143 12.21 23.80 -8.25
CA LYS A 143 11.79 24.61 -9.41
C LYS A 143 10.27 24.64 -9.63
N GLU A 144 9.55 23.62 -9.18
CA GLU A 144 8.09 23.46 -9.34
C GLU A 144 7.32 23.91 -8.10
N PHE A 145 8.03 24.15 -7.00
CA PHE A 145 7.42 24.62 -5.76
C PHE A 145 6.96 26.07 -5.88
N ASN A 146 5.69 26.30 -5.56
CA ASN A 146 5.10 27.64 -5.57
C ASN A 146 5.50 28.45 -4.32
N TYR A 147 6.69 29.06 -4.36
CA TYR A 147 7.21 29.89 -3.28
C TYR A 147 6.32 31.08 -2.92
N ASN A 148 5.65 31.68 -3.91
CA ASN A 148 4.74 32.81 -3.68
C ASN A 148 3.56 32.39 -2.79
N ARG A 149 2.95 31.24 -3.08
CA ARG A 149 1.87 30.68 -2.27
C ARG A 149 2.35 30.40 -0.84
N ALA A 150 3.53 29.80 -0.69
CA ALA A 150 4.10 29.51 0.61
C ALA A 150 4.37 30.79 1.42
N TYR A 151 4.89 31.83 0.76
CA TYR A 151 5.11 33.15 1.37
C TYR A 151 3.79 33.79 1.82
N THR A 152 2.75 33.78 0.98
CA THR A 152 1.43 34.32 1.34
C THR A 152 0.89 33.62 2.59
N ILE A 153 0.95 32.28 2.64
CA ILE A 153 0.51 31.51 3.80
C ILE A 153 1.32 31.90 5.04
N TRP A 154 2.67 31.89 4.94
CA TRP A 154 3.55 32.23 6.06
C TRP A 154 3.32 33.66 6.58
N SER A 155 3.19 34.64 5.68
CA SER A 155 2.96 36.05 6.02
C SER A 155 1.60 36.29 6.68
N SER A 156 0.59 35.47 6.36
CA SER A 156 -0.74 35.53 6.97
C SER A 156 -0.82 34.88 8.36
N GLN A 157 0.19 34.11 8.77
CA GLN A 157 0.23 33.51 10.10
C GLN A 157 0.49 34.58 11.17
N LYS A 158 -0.19 34.48 12.32
CA LYS A 158 0.06 35.37 13.46
C LYS A 158 1.55 35.31 13.83
N ARG A 159 2.19 36.48 13.95
CA ARG A 159 3.58 36.58 14.41
C ARG A 159 3.73 35.84 15.74
N ARG A 160 4.64 34.86 15.79
CA ARG A 160 5.08 34.29 17.07
C ARG A 160 5.83 35.38 17.82
N THR A 161 5.18 36.01 18.79
CA THR A 161 5.82 36.91 19.76
C THR A 161 6.74 36.08 20.65
N GLY A 162 8.00 35.93 20.24
CA GLY A 162 8.96 35.07 20.92
C GLY A 162 10.42 35.48 20.77
N PHE A 163 10.69 36.71 20.34
CA PHE A 163 12.01 37.32 20.47
C PHE A 163 11.80 38.72 21.08
N LYS A 164 12.03 38.80 22.39
CA LYS A 164 12.44 40.04 23.06
C LYS A 164 13.95 39.99 23.19
#